data_AF-A0A3C0NHA0-F1
#
_entry.id   AF-A0A3C0NHA0-F1
#
_cell.length_a   1.000
_cell.length_b   1.000
_cell.length_c   1.000
_cell.angle_alpha   90.00
_cell.angle_beta   90.00
_cell.angle_gamma   90.00
#
_symmetry.space_group_name_H-M   'P 1'
#
loop_
_entity.id
_entity.type
_entity.pdbx_description
1 polymer ?
#
loop_
_entity_poly.entity_id
_entity_poly.type
_entity_poly.pdbx_seq_one_letter_code
_entity_poly.pdbx_strand_id
1 'polypeptide(L)'
;MAKFGVLLFIVVALVYKNKHKLEKVFKFVTTCTLVSIIWLLYAVLAAYVAKLPSMLVMHPVRGTDLWYCIAGTALVSICGIGIEENRSGQRRYIYVAAFAVSIIILHPMVESYIIYVIGFFLIAAFVKPVRYFIFGLENYKNLSLIITVLVLLIGVTNFGKELAKSGNIKDTLIGRPPYVYEQLADWARLKTSKDAVFLNPPNWGNWTHFRALAKRSVFVNWNDAAAMLWDRPFVEVWAERLNALGLDITEDGLNHLKARRKLRDLYNELEDEDVKKLQLRYGINYWVVPIKKSSKFAIAFQNQSYKVLDLNQ
;
A
#
# COMPACT_ATOMS: atom_id res chain seq x y z
N MET A 1 -12.69 5.53 -3.12
CA MET A 1 -13.69 5.78 -2.05
C MET A 1 -15.11 5.40 -2.48
N ALA A 2 -15.73 6.04 -3.50
CA ALA A 2 -17.13 5.76 -3.88
C ALA A 2 -17.43 4.27 -4.18
N LYS A 3 -16.55 3.59 -4.92
CA LYS A 3 -16.69 2.14 -5.22
C LYS A 3 -16.68 1.25 -3.97
N PHE A 4 -15.94 1.64 -2.93
CA PHE A 4 -15.85 0.90 -1.67
C PHE A 4 -17.13 1.08 -0.83
N GLY A 5 -17.66 2.29 -0.76
CA GLY A 5 -18.94 2.56 -0.08
C GLY A 5 -20.09 1.77 -0.69
N VAL A 6 -20.14 1.66 -2.02
CA VAL A 6 -21.14 0.85 -2.73
C VAL A 6 -21.00 -0.64 -2.40
N LEU A 7 -19.79 -1.18 -2.41
CA LEU A 7 -19.54 -2.59 -2.04
C LEU A 7 -20.01 -2.87 -0.60
N LEU A 8 -19.65 -1.98 0.32
CA LEU A 8 -20.01 -2.13 1.73
C LEU A 8 -21.53 -2.12 1.93
N PHE A 9 -22.21 -1.18 1.27
CA PHE A 9 -23.67 -1.09 1.30
C PHE A 9 -24.33 -2.37 0.77
N ILE A 10 -23.84 -2.91 -0.35
CA ILE A 10 -24.33 -4.16 -0.93
C ILE A 10 -24.15 -5.32 0.05
N VAL A 11 -22.99 -5.43 0.71
CA VAL A 11 -22.74 -6.48 1.71
C VAL A 11 -23.69 -6.37 2.88
N VAL A 12 -23.83 -5.17 3.47
CA VAL A 12 -24.74 -4.94 4.61
C VAL A 12 -26.19 -5.26 4.21
N ALA A 13 -26.63 -4.82 3.04
CA ALA A 13 -27.98 -5.08 2.54
C ALA A 13 -28.24 -6.58 2.29
N LEU A 14 -27.27 -7.30 1.72
CA LEU A 14 -27.37 -8.74 1.49
C LEU A 14 -27.42 -9.54 2.80
N VAL A 15 -26.60 -9.17 3.79
CA VAL A 15 -26.58 -9.81 5.10
C VAL A 15 -27.88 -9.53 5.86
N TYR A 16 -28.39 -8.29 5.80
CA TYR A 16 -29.67 -7.91 6.39
C TYR A 16 -30.84 -8.69 5.77
N LYS A 17 -30.91 -8.79 4.44
CA LYS A 17 -31.95 -9.55 3.73
C LYS A 17 -31.97 -11.02 4.14
N ASN A 18 -30.81 -11.59 4.48
CA ASN A 18 -30.66 -12.99 4.86
C ASN A 18 -30.46 -13.18 6.38
N LYS A 19 -30.85 -12.20 7.22
CA LYS A 19 -30.55 -12.19 8.67
C LYS A 19 -30.93 -13.46 9.43
N HIS A 20 -32.04 -14.10 9.06
CA HIS A 20 -32.52 -15.32 9.71
C HIS A 20 -31.70 -16.56 9.33
N LYS A 21 -31.18 -16.59 8.09
CA LYS A 21 -30.36 -17.69 7.58
C LYS A 21 -28.90 -17.55 7.97
N LEU A 22 -28.45 -16.31 8.12
CA LEU A 22 -27.06 -15.94 8.37
C LEU A 22 -26.87 -15.31 9.76
N GLU A 23 -27.52 -15.85 10.80
CA GLU A 23 -27.61 -15.20 12.11
C GLU A 23 -26.23 -14.82 12.68
N LYS A 24 -25.23 -15.72 12.59
CA LYS A 24 -23.86 -15.46 13.05
C LYS A 24 -23.16 -14.37 12.25
N VAL A 25 -23.28 -14.39 10.92
CA VAL A 25 -22.69 -13.38 10.03
C VAL A 25 -23.38 -12.04 10.22
N PHE A 26 -24.70 -12.04 10.41
CA PHE A 26 -25.50 -10.84 10.70
C PHE A 26 -25.07 -10.20 12.03
N LYS A 27 -24.92 -10.99 13.09
CA LYS A 27 -24.39 -10.51 14.38
C LYS A 27 -23.00 -9.88 14.21
N PHE A 28 -22.08 -10.57 13.54
CA PHE A 28 -20.73 -10.06 13.28
C PHE A 28 -20.75 -8.74 12.49
N VAL A 29 -21.42 -8.70 11.34
CA VAL A 29 -21.51 -7.50 10.49
C VAL A 29 -22.16 -6.35 11.24
N THR A 30 -23.20 -6.60 12.04
CA THR A 30 -23.86 -5.57 12.86
C THR A 30 -22.92 -5.00 13.91
N THR A 31 -22.24 -5.86 14.69
CA THR A 31 -21.28 -5.44 15.71
C THR A 31 -20.17 -4.60 15.09
N CYS A 32 -19.55 -5.07 14.02
CA CYS A 32 -18.47 -4.34 13.40
C CYS A 32 -18.95 -3.04 12.71
N THR A 33 -20.16 -3.01 12.16
CA THR A 33 -20.77 -1.77 11.63
C THR A 33 -20.98 -0.74 12.73
N LEU A 34 -21.50 -1.15 13.90
CA LEU A 34 -21.67 -0.28 15.07
C LEU A 34 -20.33 0.28 15.56
N VAL A 35 -19.32 -0.59 15.73
CA VAL A 35 -17.96 -0.17 16.11
C VAL A 35 -17.43 0.87 15.13
N SER A 36 -17.58 0.64 13.83
CA SER A 36 -17.09 1.58 12.85
C SER A 36 -17.89 2.89 12.78
N ILE A 37 -19.20 2.87 13.02
CA ILE A 37 -19.99 4.11 13.15
C ILE A 37 -19.49 4.93 14.34
N ILE A 38 -19.29 4.30 15.50
CA ILE A 38 -18.74 4.94 16.69
C ILE A 38 -17.37 5.52 16.39
N TRP A 39 -16.52 4.78 15.67
CA TRP A 39 -15.21 5.25 15.25
C TRP A 39 -15.31 6.47 14.31
N LEU A 40 -16.18 6.44 13.30
CA LEU A 40 -16.38 7.59 12.40
C LEU A 40 -16.89 8.82 13.15
N LEU A 41 -17.86 8.64 14.07
CA LEU A 41 -18.35 9.71 14.92
C LEU A 41 -17.23 10.28 15.80
N TYR A 42 -16.42 9.42 16.41
CA TYR A 42 -15.25 9.83 17.19
C TYR A 42 -14.28 10.65 16.34
N ALA A 43 -13.98 10.22 15.11
CA ALA A 43 -13.10 10.95 14.22
C ALA A 43 -13.66 12.33 13.83
N VAL A 44 -14.96 12.45 13.58
CA VAL A 44 -15.63 13.74 13.29
C VAL A 44 -15.56 14.65 14.51
N LEU A 45 -15.89 14.13 15.70
CA LEU A 45 -15.82 14.89 16.96
C LEU A 45 -14.38 15.34 17.23
N ALA A 46 -13.39 14.46 17.05
CA ALA A 46 -11.98 14.76 17.19
C ALA A 46 -11.52 15.88 16.24
N ALA A 47 -11.87 15.78 14.95
CA ALA A 47 -11.40 16.69 13.91
C ALA A 47 -12.04 18.08 13.98
N TYR A 48 -13.37 18.13 14.17
CA TYR A 48 -14.16 19.34 13.98
C TYR A 48 -14.64 19.98 15.29
N VAL A 49 -14.88 19.18 16.34
CA VAL A 49 -15.40 19.69 17.63
C VAL A 49 -14.25 19.94 18.60
N ALA A 50 -13.51 18.88 18.96
CA ALA A 50 -12.44 18.96 19.95
C ALA A 50 -11.17 19.61 19.38
N LYS A 51 -10.92 19.49 18.07
CA LYS A 51 -9.71 19.96 17.37
C LYS A 51 -8.40 19.48 18.03
N LEU A 52 -8.44 18.34 18.73
CA LEU A 52 -7.29 17.74 19.41
C LEU A 52 -6.55 16.80 18.45
N PRO A 53 -5.30 17.12 18.02
CA PRO A 53 -4.54 16.29 17.09
C PRO A 53 -4.28 14.87 17.61
N SER A 54 -4.11 14.72 18.94
CA SER A 54 -3.96 13.41 19.59
C SER A 54 -5.15 12.47 19.36
N MET A 55 -6.36 13.00 19.17
CA MET A 55 -7.55 12.20 18.88
C MET A 55 -7.64 11.78 17.39
N LEU A 56 -6.84 12.39 16.49
CA LEU A 56 -6.78 12.03 15.07
C LEU A 56 -5.98 10.74 14.80
N VAL A 57 -5.34 10.16 15.82
CA VAL A 57 -4.69 8.83 15.76
C VAL A 57 -5.69 7.75 15.32
N MET A 58 -6.96 7.92 15.68
CA MET A 58 -8.10 7.10 15.24
C MET A 58 -8.63 7.57 13.88
N HIS A 59 -7.75 7.80 12.91
CA HIS A 59 -8.16 8.30 11.60
C HIS A 59 -9.11 7.32 10.87
N PRO A 60 -10.18 7.79 10.19
CA PRO A 60 -11.13 6.93 9.47
C PRO A 60 -10.48 5.99 8.46
N VAL A 61 -9.34 6.41 7.89
CA VAL A 61 -8.56 5.58 6.94
C VAL A 61 -7.99 4.32 7.59
N ARG A 62 -7.71 4.32 8.90
CA ARG A 62 -7.26 3.10 9.62
C ARG A 62 -8.43 2.14 9.88
N GLY A 63 -9.66 2.65 9.87
CA GLY A 63 -10.86 1.83 9.93
C GLY A 63 -11.17 1.10 8.63
N THR A 64 -10.59 1.50 7.48
CA THR A 64 -10.88 0.84 6.19
C THR A 64 -10.48 -0.63 6.20
N ASP A 65 -9.42 -1.00 6.92
CA ASP A 65 -8.99 -2.39 7.05
C ASP A 65 -10.03 -3.24 7.78
N LEU A 66 -10.65 -2.67 8.83
CA LEU A 66 -11.78 -3.31 9.52
C LEU A 66 -12.97 -3.48 8.55
N TRP A 67 -13.29 -2.45 7.78
CA TRP A 67 -14.36 -2.50 6.79
C TRP A 67 -14.09 -3.52 5.66
N TYR A 68 -12.85 -3.64 5.19
CA TYR A 68 -12.44 -4.69 4.24
C TYR A 68 -12.56 -6.08 4.85
N CYS A 69 -12.16 -6.25 6.12
CA CYS A 69 -12.29 -7.50 6.84
C CYS A 69 -13.77 -7.92 7.00
N ILE A 70 -14.66 -6.96 7.33
CA ILE A 70 -16.11 -7.19 7.41
C ILE A 70 -16.65 -7.62 6.04
N ALA A 71 -16.37 -6.82 5.01
CA ALA A 71 -16.85 -7.10 3.66
C ALA A 71 -16.35 -8.46 3.17
N GLY A 72 -15.09 -8.78 3.44
CA GLY A 72 -14.49 -10.02 3.01
C GLY A 72 -15.03 -11.23 3.72
N THR A 73 -15.09 -11.19 5.05
CA THR A 73 -15.63 -12.29 5.85
C THR A 73 -17.09 -12.56 5.49
N ALA A 74 -17.90 -11.50 5.31
CA ALA A 74 -19.30 -11.63 4.93
C ALA A 74 -19.46 -12.21 3.53
N LEU A 75 -18.74 -11.70 2.52
CA LEU A 75 -18.82 -12.19 1.14
C LEU A 75 -18.39 -13.65 1.03
N VAL A 76 -17.25 -14.01 1.64
CA VAL A 76 -16.74 -15.39 1.70
C VAL A 76 -17.76 -16.31 2.36
N SER A 77 -18.34 -15.90 3.50
CA SER A 77 -19.32 -16.70 4.23
C SER A 77 -20.62 -16.91 3.44
N ILE A 78 -21.17 -15.84 2.85
CA ILE A 78 -22.39 -15.91 2.02
C ILE A 78 -22.17 -16.83 0.82
N CYS A 79 -21.01 -16.71 0.16
CA CYS A 79 -20.68 -17.54 -0.98
C CYS A 79 -20.45 -19.00 -0.56
N GLY A 80 -19.74 -19.26 0.54
CA GLY A 80 -19.53 -20.60 1.08
C GLY A 80 -20.84 -21.32 1.37
N ILE A 81 -21.75 -20.67 2.11
CA ILE A 81 -23.09 -21.21 2.42
C ILE A 81 -23.89 -21.45 1.13
N GLY A 82 -23.85 -20.49 0.20
CA GLY A 82 -24.52 -20.64 -1.10
C GLY A 82 -23.97 -21.79 -1.95
N ILE A 83 -22.69 -22.13 -1.82
CA ILE A 83 -22.06 -23.27 -2.49
C ILE A 83 -22.48 -24.60 -1.86
N GLU A 84 -22.58 -24.65 -0.53
CA GLU A 84 -22.94 -25.86 0.23
C GLU A 84 -24.41 -26.24 0.05
N GLU A 85 -25.30 -25.26 0.08
CA GLU A 85 -26.75 -25.51 0.06
C GLU A 85 -27.30 -25.78 -1.35
N ASN A 86 -26.68 -25.23 -2.40
CA ASN A 86 -27.16 -25.41 -3.77
C ASN A 86 -26.49 -26.63 -4.42
N ARG A 87 -27.19 -27.77 -4.39
CA ARG A 87 -26.77 -28.98 -5.11
C ARG A 87 -26.97 -28.91 -6.63
N SER A 88 -27.84 -28.01 -7.12
CA SER A 88 -28.05 -27.79 -8.54
C SER A 88 -26.90 -26.96 -9.14
N GLY A 89 -26.41 -27.36 -10.33
CA GLY A 89 -25.22 -26.78 -10.93
C GLY A 89 -25.30 -25.26 -11.12
N GLN A 90 -26.43 -24.76 -11.65
CA GLN A 90 -26.54 -23.36 -12.10
C GLN A 90 -26.47 -22.32 -10.98
N ARG A 91 -27.17 -22.54 -9.84
CA ARG A 91 -27.13 -21.61 -8.70
C ARG A 91 -25.81 -21.70 -7.94
N ARG A 92 -25.25 -22.89 -7.83
CA ARG A 92 -23.91 -23.09 -7.25
C ARG A 92 -22.85 -22.28 -8.01
N TYR A 93 -22.92 -22.21 -9.34
CA TYR A 93 -21.97 -21.43 -10.15
C TYR A 93 -21.99 -19.94 -9.83
N ILE A 94 -23.18 -19.36 -9.59
CA ILE A 94 -23.30 -17.94 -9.24
C ILE A 94 -22.53 -17.65 -7.93
N TYR A 95 -22.66 -18.54 -6.94
CA TYR A 95 -21.95 -18.36 -5.65
C TYR A 95 -20.44 -18.60 -5.75
N VAL A 96 -19.98 -19.56 -6.56
CA VAL A 96 -18.54 -19.75 -6.75
C VAL A 96 -17.93 -18.59 -7.56
N ALA A 97 -18.63 -18.09 -8.58
CA ALA A 97 -18.20 -16.90 -9.31
C ALA A 97 -18.16 -15.66 -8.40
N ALA A 98 -19.18 -15.48 -7.56
CA ALA A 98 -19.20 -14.42 -6.55
C ALA A 98 -18.05 -14.56 -5.52
N PHE A 99 -17.70 -15.78 -5.14
CA PHE A 99 -16.55 -16.07 -4.27
C PHE A 99 -15.23 -15.64 -4.92
N ALA A 100 -14.99 -16.05 -6.17
CA ALA A 100 -13.81 -15.66 -6.94
C ALA A 100 -13.71 -14.13 -7.09
N VAL A 101 -14.82 -13.48 -7.44
CA VAL A 101 -14.90 -12.01 -7.57
C VAL A 101 -14.67 -11.33 -6.22
N SER A 102 -15.16 -11.90 -5.10
CA SER A 102 -14.91 -11.34 -3.78
C SER A 102 -13.42 -11.31 -3.44
N ILE A 103 -12.68 -12.39 -3.73
CA ILE A 103 -11.22 -12.45 -3.53
C ILE A 103 -10.52 -11.35 -4.35
N ILE A 104 -10.93 -11.12 -5.59
CA ILE A 104 -10.34 -10.09 -6.46
C ILE A 104 -10.63 -8.67 -5.93
N ILE A 105 -11.88 -8.40 -5.54
CA ILE A 105 -12.31 -7.08 -5.06
C ILE A 105 -11.66 -6.73 -3.71
N LEU A 106 -11.45 -7.72 -2.84
CA LEU A 106 -10.85 -7.56 -1.51
C LEU A 106 -9.32 -7.50 -1.55
N HIS A 107 -8.71 -7.59 -2.73
CA HIS A 107 -7.26 -7.55 -2.91
C HIS A 107 -6.74 -6.22 -3.50
N PRO A 108 -7.18 -5.02 -3.06
CA PRO A 108 -6.80 -3.76 -3.70
C PRO A 108 -5.32 -3.34 -3.51
N MET A 109 -4.44 -4.23 -3.04
CA MET A 109 -3.03 -3.92 -2.74
C MET A 109 -1.98 -4.74 -3.51
N VAL A 110 -2.35 -5.54 -4.51
CA VAL A 110 -1.35 -6.24 -5.33
C VAL A 110 -1.39 -5.76 -6.77
N GLU A 111 -0.33 -5.07 -7.17
CA GLU A 111 -0.04 -4.61 -8.54
C GLU A 111 0.15 -5.77 -9.55
N SER A 112 0.03 -7.03 -9.12
CA SER A 112 0.31 -8.19 -9.95
C SER A 112 -0.85 -8.48 -10.93
N TYR A 113 -0.58 -8.27 -12.21
CA TYR A 113 -1.32 -8.78 -13.39
C TYR A 113 -1.83 -10.24 -13.23
N ILE A 114 -1.14 -11.04 -12.42
CA ILE A 114 -1.47 -12.43 -12.06
C ILE A 114 -2.88 -12.57 -11.47
N ILE A 115 -3.36 -11.60 -10.67
CA ILE A 115 -4.72 -11.66 -10.09
C ILE A 115 -5.79 -11.49 -11.16
N TYR A 116 -5.56 -10.64 -12.16
CA TYR A 116 -6.49 -10.47 -13.29
C TYR A 116 -6.49 -11.69 -14.21
N VAL A 117 -5.33 -12.29 -14.46
CA VAL A 117 -5.20 -13.54 -15.22
C VAL A 117 -5.93 -14.68 -14.52
N ILE A 118 -5.80 -14.80 -13.20
CA ILE A 118 -6.50 -15.83 -12.42
C ILE A 118 -7.98 -15.53 -12.31
N GLY A 119 -8.39 -14.27 -12.12
CA GLY A 119 -9.80 -13.88 -12.19
C GLY A 119 -10.43 -14.24 -13.53
N PHE A 120 -9.69 -14.05 -14.62
CA PHE A 120 -10.08 -14.49 -15.96
C PHE A 120 -10.15 -16.03 -16.05
N PHE A 121 -9.17 -16.79 -15.56
CA PHE A 121 -9.21 -18.25 -15.55
C PHE A 121 -10.33 -18.81 -14.66
N LEU A 122 -10.64 -18.13 -13.55
CA LEU A 122 -11.77 -18.43 -12.70
C LEU A 122 -13.05 -18.24 -13.52
N ILE A 123 -13.29 -17.07 -14.11
CA ILE A 123 -14.44 -16.79 -14.98
C ILE A 123 -14.54 -17.78 -16.15
N ALA A 124 -13.42 -18.09 -16.82
CA ALA A 124 -13.34 -19.02 -17.94
C ALA A 124 -13.68 -20.47 -17.51
N ALA A 125 -13.26 -20.89 -16.31
CA ALA A 125 -13.63 -22.18 -15.74
C ALA A 125 -15.14 -22.27 -15.38
N PHE A 126 -15.88 -21.16 -15.37
CA PHE A 126 -17.34 -21.14 -15.16
C PHE A 126 -18.17 -21.10 -16.44
N VAL A 127 -17.60 -20.72 -17.58
CA VAL A 127 -18.32 -20.70 -18.86
C VAL A 127 -18.32 -22.11 -19.45
N LYS A 128 -19.47 -22.79 -19.47
CA LYS A 128 -19.61 -24.22 -19.84
C LYS A 128 -18.86 -24.63 -21.13
N PRO A 129 -18.98 -23.91 -22.27
CA PRO A 129 -18.22 -24.26 -23.48
C PRO A 129 -16.71 -24.07 -23.29
N VAL A 130 -16.28 -23.03 -22.57
CA VAL A 130 -14.86 -22.74 -22.31
C VAL A 130 -14.26 -23.75 -21.32
N ARG A 131 -15.00 -24.15 -20.28
CA ARG A 131 -14.58 -25.17 -19.31
C ARG A 131 -14.39 -26.54 -19.97
N TYR A 132 -15.32 -26.92 -20.84
CA TYR A 132 -15.23 -28.16 -21.60
C TYR A 132 -14.05 -28.12 -22.58
N PHE A 133 -13.87 -26.99 -23.27
CA PHE A 133 -12.81 -26.79 -24.25
C PHE A 133 -11.40 -26.70 -23.64
N ILE A 134 -11.22 -26.00 -22.50
CA ILE A 134 -9.91 -25.76 -21.88
C ILE A 134 -9.52 -26.89 -20.92
N PHE A 135 -10.47 -27.41 -20.14
CA PHE A 135 -10.15 -28.32 -19.03
C PHE A 135 -10.73 -29.73 -19.20
N GLY A 136 -11.62 -29.99 -20.16
CA GLY A 136 -12.22 -31.31 -20.36
C GLY A 136 -13.06 -31.81 -19.18
N LEU A 137 -13.48 -30.92 -18.27
CA LEU A 137 -14.12 -31.29 -17.00
C LEU A 137 -15.65 -31.21 -17.06
N GLU A 138 -16.31 -32.36 -16.96
CA GLU A 138 -17.78 -32.45 -16.77
C GLU A 138 -18.21 -32.20 -15.32
N ASN A 139 -17.35 -32.55 -14.35
CA ASN A 139 -17.74 -32.70 -12.94
C ASN A 139 -17.28 -31.53 -12.04
N TYR A 140 -18.14 -31.13 -11.12
CA TYR A 140 -18.02 -29.91 -10.31
C TYR A 140 -17.11 -30.03 -9.08
N LYS A 141 -16.75 -31.26 -8.67
CA LYS A 141 -15.88 -31.52 -7.49
C LYS A 141 -14.44 -31.03 -7.71
N ASN A 142 -13.98 -31.02 -8.95
CA ASN A 142 -12.61 -30.61 -9.29
C ASN A 142 -12.45 -29.09 -9.31
N LEU A 143 -13.54 -28.34 -9.38
CA LEU A 143 -13.51 -26.88 -9.51
C LEU A 143 -13.05 -26.20 -8.22
N SER A 144 -13.53 -26.64 -7.05
CA SER A 144 -13.07 -26.10 -5.76
C SER A 144 -11.60 -26.40 -5.52
N LEU A 145 -11.14 -27.59 -5.92
CA LEU A 145 -9.73 -27.95 -5.87
C LEU A 145 -8.88 -27.03 -6.76
N ILE A 146 -9.34 -26.78 -8.00
CA ILE A 146 -8.66 -25.86 -8.93
C ILE A 146 -8.56 -24.45 -8.34
N ILE A 147 -9.63 -23.93 -7.73
CA ILE A 147 -9.63 -22.61 -7.09
C ILE A 147 -8.62 -22.56 -5.94
N THR A 148 -8.62 -23.56 -5.06
CA THR A 148 -7.67 -23.65 -3.94
C THR A 148 -6.23 -23.71 -4.44
N VAL A 149 -5.96 -24.52 -5.48
CA VAL A 149 -4.64 -24.63 -6.09
C VAL A 149 -4.21 -23.30 -6.71
N LEU A 150 -5.10 -22.60 -7.42
CA LEU A 150 -4.81 -21.27 -7.98
C LEU A 150 -4.48 -20.24 -6.90
N VAL A 151 -5.24 -20.22 -5.79
CA VAL A 151 -4.97 -19.32 -4.66
C VAL A 151 -3.63 -19.64 -3.99
N LEU A 152 -3.32 -20.93 -3.78
CA LEU A 152 -2.03 -21.35 -3.22
C LEU A 152 -0.86 -20.97 -4.15
N LEU A 153 -1.03 -21.15 -5.47
CA LEU A 153 -0.04 -20.73 -6.46
C LEU A 153 0.20 -19.22 -6.43
N ILE A 154 -0.81 -18.38 -6.14
CA ILE A 154 -0.60 -16.94 -5.91
C ILE A 154 0.30 -16.70 -4.71
N GLY A 155 -0.01 -17.36 -3.58
CA GLY A 155 0.80 -17.25 -2.37
C GLY A 155 2.25 -17.64 -2.63
N VAL A 156 2.46 -18.78 -3.29
CA VAL A 156 3.80 -19.31 -3.63
C VAL A 156 4.53 -18.39 -4.63
N THR A 157 3.87 -17.88 -5.67
CA THR A 157 4.51 -17.00 -6.65
C THR A 157 4.87 -15.63 -6.08
N ASN A 158 4.00 -15.04 -5.25
CA ASN A 158 4.31 -13.78 -4.55
C ASN A 158 5.44 -13.99 -3.54
N PHE A 159 5.39 -15.07 -2.76
CA PHE A 159 6.47 -15.41 -1.83
C PHE A 159 7.78 -15.66 -2.57
N GLY A 160 7.77 -16.38 -3.69
CA GLY A 160 8.94 -16.62 -4.52
C GLY A 160 9.54 -15.35 -5.11
N LYS A 161 8.71 -14.39 -5.53
CA LYS A 161 9.18 -13.06 -5.99
C LYS A 161 9.86 -12.29 -4.88
N GLU A 162 9.29 -12.27 -3.68
CA GLU A 162 9.90 -11.59 -2.54
C GLU A 162 11.15 -12.31 -2.04
N LEU A 163 11.18 -13.65 -2.08
CA LEU A 163 12.35 -14.47 -1.76
C LEU A 163 13.50 -14.22 -2.74
N ALA A 164 13.20 -14.08 -4.03
CA ALA A 164 14.20 -13.74 -5.04
C ALA A 164 14.81 -12.34 -4.83
N LYS A 165 14.05 -11.39 -4.25
CA LYS A 165 14.54 -10.04 -3.92
C LYS A 165 15.36 -10.01 -2.64
N SER A 166 14.93 -10.71 -1.60
CA SER A 166 15.54 -10.68 -0.27
C SER A 166 16.73 -11.64 -0.15
N GLY A 167 16.76 -12.71 -0.95
CA GLY A 167 17.78 -13.76 -0.91
C GLY A 167 17.64 -14.73 0.28
N ASN A 168 16.72 -14.51 1.22
CA ASN A 168 16.47 -15.45 2.33
C ASN A 168 15.03 -15.41 2.87
N ILE A 169 14.61 -16.52 3.48
CA ILE A 169 13.22 -16.71 3.94
C ILE A 169 12.86 -15.74 5.08
N LYS A 170 13.77 -15.52 6.03
CA LYS A 170 13.51 -14.68 7.21
C LYS A 170 13.18 -13.24 6.81
N ASP A 171 13.99 -12.67 5.93
CA ASP A 171 13.84 -11.29 5.46
C ASP A 171 12.62 -11.15 4.54
N THR A 172 12.24 -12.21 3.82
CA THR A 172 10.99 -12.27 3.05
C THR A 172 9.76 -12.19 3.94
N LEU A 173 9.74 -12.94 5.04
CA LEU A 173 8.60 -12.96 5.97
C LEU A 173 8.46 -11.64 6.74
N ILE A 174 9.58 -10.95 7.01
CA ILE A 174 9.60 -9.69 7.75
C ILE A 174 9.37 -8.47 6.82
N GLY A 175 9.61 -8.61 5.51
CA GLY A 175 9.49 -7.51 4.54
C GLY A 175 10.66 -6.54 4.61
N ARG A 176 11.89 -7.07 4.59
CA ARG A 176 13.11 -6.28 4.71
C ARG A 176 13.43 -5.53 3.40
N PRO A 177 13.86 -4.25 3.43
CA PRO A 177 14.22 -3.54 2.21
C PRO A 177 15.44 -4.19 1.53
N PRO A 178 15.59 -4.04 0.19
CA PRO A 178 16.71 -4.62 -0.55
C PRO A 178 18.06 -4.15 0.00
N TYR A 179 19.04 -5.04 -0.07
CA TYR A 179 20.37 -4.86 0.51
C TYR A 179 21.09 -3.57 0.09
N VAL A 180 20.87 -3.09 -1.13
CA VAL A 180 21.45 -1.81 -1.63
C VAL A 180 21.03 -0.59 -0.81
N TYR A 181 19.83 -0.59 -0.23
CA TYR A 181 19.36 0.49 0.65
C TYR A 181 19.91 0.34 2.06
N GLU A 182 20.01 -0.90 2.54
CA GLU A 182 20.56 -1.21 3.86
C GLU A 182 22.04 -0.84 3.95
N GLN A 183 22.86 -1.19 2.96
CA GLN A 183 24.28 -0.83 2.93
C GLN A 183 24.52 0.67 3.11
N LEU A 184 23.72 1.50 2.41
CA LEU A 184 23.84 2.94 2.49
C LEU A 184 23.36 3.47 3.84
N ALA A 185 22.27 2.91 4.38
CA ALA A 185 21.77 3.26 5.71
C ALA A 185 22.74 2.86 6.83
N ASP A 186 23.36 1.68 6.73
CA ASP A 186 24.38 1.20 7.66
C ASP A 186 25.63 2.07 7.62
N TRP A 187 26.11 2.42 6.42
CA TRP A 187 27.20 3.37 6.26
C TRP A 187 26.85 4.72 6.90
N ALA A 188 25.68 5.28 6.59
CA ALA A 188 25.25 6.56 7.14
C ALA A 188 25.21 6.52 8.68
N ARG A 189 24.66 5.45 9.25
CA ARG A 189 24.57 5.23 10.69
C ARG A 189 25.93 5.16 11.38
N LEU A 190 26.91 4.51 10.75
CA LEU A 190 28.22 4.22 11.33
C LEU A 190 29.29 5.29 11.05
N LYS A 191 29.15 6.06 9.95
CA LYS A 191 30.21 6.92 9.42
C LYS A 191 29.86 8.41 9.38
N THR A 192 28.62 8.80 9.66
CA THR A 192 28.22 10.23 9.67
C THR A 192 27.83 10.70 11.06
N SER A 193 27.87 12.02 11.30
CA SER A 193 27.37 12.61 12.55
C SER A 193 25.89 12.29 12.77
N LYS A 194 25.45 12.16 14.04
CA LYS A 194 24.03 11.91 14.37
C LYS A 194 23.11 13.02 13.86
N ASP A 195 23.62 14.24 13.78
CA ASP A 195 22.88 15.42 13.33
C ASP A 195 22.95 15.60 11.79
N ALA A 196 23.59 14.66 11.08
CA ALA A 196 23.70 14.74 9.64
C ALA A 196 22.32 14.70 8.96
N VAL A 197 22.11 15.65 8.03
CA VAL A 197 20.89 15.77 7.22
C VAL A 197 21.16 15.25 5.82
N PHE A 198 20.34 14.30 5.39
CA PHE A 198 20.41 13.68 4.07
C PHE A 198 19.33 14.23 3.13
N LEU A 199 19.74 14.62 1.94
CA LEU A 199 18.86 14.77 0.78
C LEU A 199 18.85 13.43 0.04
N ASN A 200 17.82 12.62 0.30
CA ASN A 200 17.57 11.38 -0.43
C ASN A 200 16.28 11.48 -1.26
N PRO A 201 16.03 10.55 -2.19
CA PRO A 201 14.84 10.62 -3.03
C PRO A 201 13.54 10.62 -2.18
N PRO A 202 12.71 11.68 -2.24
CA PRO A 202 11.71 11.95 -1.21
C PRO A 202 10.44 11.11 -1.33
N ASN A 203 10.34 10.11 -2.24
CA ASN A 203 9.02 9.52 -2.52
C ASN A 203 8.91 8.19 -3.29
N TRP A 204 9.90 7.31 -3.30
CA TRP A 204 9.69 6.00 -3.94
C TRP A 204 10.56 4.87 -3.42
N GLY A 205 9.97 3.68 -3.53
CA GLY A 205 10.60 2.43 -3.17
C GLY A 205 11.00 2.44 -1.70
N ASN A 206 12.20 1.96 -1.46
CA ASN A 206 12.68 1.68 -0.10
C ASN A 206 13.30 2.90 0.60
N TRP A 207 13.33 4.08 -0.04
CA TRP A 207 13.85 5.31 0.57
C TRP A 207 13.00 5.82 1.73
N THR A 208 11.73 5.40 1.82
CA THR A 208 10.85 5.64 2.97
C THR A 208 11.39 5.06 4.28
N HIS A 209 12.19 4.00 4.22
CA HIS A 209 12.76 3.34 5.40
C HIS A 209 14.11 3.93 5.83
N PHE A 210 14.73 4.76 4.99
CA PHE A 210 16.10 5.23 5.20
C PHE A 210 16.28 5.93 6.55
N ARG A 211 15.37 6.85 6.93
CA ARG A 211 15.42 7.56 8.21
C ARG A 211 15.46 6.60 9.41
N ALA A 212 14.62 5.55 9.37
CA ALA A 212 14.52 4.56 10.44
C ALA A 212 15.77 3.66 10.52
N LEU A 213 16.32 3.25 9.37
CA LEU A 213 17.50 2.39 9.31
C LEU A 213 18.78 3.15 9.65
N ALA A 214 18.99 4.30 9.02
CA ALA A 214 20.20 5.11 9.18
C ALA A 214 20.23 5.83 10.53
N LYS A 215 19.07 6.08 11.15
CA LYS A 215 18.91 6.94 12.33
C LYS A 215 19.54 8.32 12.08
N ARG A 216 19.22 8.90 10.93
CA ARG A 216 19.68 10.24 10.48
C ARG A 216 18.52 11.06 9.96
N SER A 217 18.65 12.37 10.08
CA SER A 217 17.66 13.30 9.56
C SER A 217 17.61 13.22 8.03
N VAL A 218 16.42 13.35 7.49
CA VAL A 218 16.16 13.41 6.05
C VAL A 218 15.48 14.73 5.79
N PHE A 219 15.96 15.48 4.79
CA PHE A 219 15.47 16.81 4.45
C PHE A 219 13.94 16.83 4.30
N VAL A 220 13.41 16.00 3.41
CA VAL A 220 11.96 15.83 3.25
C VAL A 220 11.64 14.43 2.74
N ASN A 221 10.56 13.85 3.26
CA ASN A 221 9.91 12.68 2.70
C ASN A 221 8.43 13.01 2.46
N TRP A 222 7.82 12.39 1.44
CA TRP A 222 6.39 12.49 1.20
C TRP A 222 5.56 12.08 2.40
N ASN A 223 5.99 11.05 3.12
CA ASN A 223 5.28 10.55 4.29
C ASN A 223 5.39 11.49 5.51
N ASP A 224 6.25 12.50 5.48
CA ASP A 224 6.37 13.47 6.57
C ASP A 224 5.10 14.32 6.72
N ALA A 225 4.31 14.44 5.64
CA ALA A 225 2.99 15.07 5.68
C ALA A 225 2.10 14.47 6.79
N ALA A 226 2.26 13.17 7.09
CA ALA A 226 1.47 12.51 8.13
C ALA A 226 1.66 13.14 9.52
N ALA A 227 2.76 13.87 9.74
CA ALA A 227 2.99 14.58 10.99
C ALA A 227 1.96 15.68 11.26
N MET A 228 1.30 16.21 10.22
CA MET A 228 0.19 17.17 10.39
C MET A 228 -0.97 16.60 11.23
N LEU A 229 -1.07 15.27 11.34
CA LEU A 229 -2.09 14.61 12.14
C LEU A 229 -1.88 14.81 13.65
N TRP A 230 -0.65 15.07 14.10
CA TRP A 230 -0.33 15.34 15.51
C TRP A 230 0.32 16.71 15.75
N ASP A 231 0.84 17.37 14.72
CA ASP A 231 1.43 18.71 14.74
C ASP A 231 1.01 19.49 13.48
N ARG A 232 -0.15 20.16 13.54
CA ARG A 232 -0.75 20.81 12.35
C ARG A 232 0.18 21.84 11.68
N PRO A 233 0.86 22.75 12.40
CA PRO A 233 1.82 23.69 11.80
C PRO A 233 2.92 23.03 10.96
N PHE A 234 3.26 21.77 11.21
CA PHE A 234 4.27 21.06 10.42
C PHE A 234 3.94 20.98 8.92
N VAL A 235 2.66 21.09 8.54
CA VAL A 235 2.26 21.11 7.12
C VAL A 235 2.94 22.24 6.34
N GLU A 236 3.16 23.40 6.97
CA GLU A 236 3.83 24.55 6.35
C GLU A 236 5.30 24.24 6.10
N VAL A 237 5.99 23.66 7.09
CA VAL A 237 7.39 23.23 6.96
C VAL A 237 7.54 22.16 5.88
N TRP A 238 6.62 21.19 5.83
CA TRP A 238 6.62 20.16 4.80
C TRP A 238 6.40 20.74 3.40
N ALA A 239 5.41 21.63 3.25
CA ALA A 239 5.11 22.31 1.99
C ALA A 239 6.29 23.19 1.52
N GLU A 240 6.92 23.94 2.44
CA GLU A 240 8.08 24.77 2.14
C GLU A 240 9.24 23.93 1.59
N ARG A 241 9.53 22.78 2.21
CA ARG A 241 10.62 21.90 1.78
C ARG A 241 10.34 21.23 0.44
N LEU A 242 9.08 20.91 0.14
CA LEU A 242 8.68 20.43 -1.18
C LEU A 242 8.79 21.53 -2.24
N ASN A 243 8.38 22.76 -1.90
CA ASN A 243 8.51 23.91 -2.78
C ASN A 243 9.99 24.25 -3.05
N ALA A 244 10.87 24.04 -2.08
CA ALA A 244 12.32 24.17 -2.27
C ALA A 244 12.89 23.17 -3.30
N LEU A 245 12.21 22.04 -3.51
CA LEU A 245 12.51 21.09 -4.59
C LEU A 245 11.76 21.42 -5.90
N GLY A 246 11.03 22.53 -5.96
CA GLY A 246 10.24 22.96 -7.12
C GLY A 246 8.81 22.41 -7.17
N LEU A 247 8.32 21.76 -6.11
CA LEU A 247 6.95 21.26 -6.04
C LEU A 247 6.05 22.18 -5.23
N ASP A 248 5.21 22.93 -5.91
CA ASP A 248 4.07 23.60 -5.29
C ASP A 248 2.90 22.61 -5.13
N ILE A 249 2.56 22.29 -3.89
CA ILE A 249 1.45 21.38 -3.55
C ILE A 249 0.07 22.04 -3.67
N THR A 250 0.02 23.36 -3.87
CA THR A 250 -1.21 24.14 -4.02
C THR A 250 -1.64 24.31 -5.48
N GLU A 251 -0.83 23.81 -6.42
CA GLU A 251 -1.11 23.86 -7.85
C GLU A 251 -2.46 23.21 -8.20
N ASP A 252 -3.29 23.94 -8.95
CA ASP A 252 -4.61 23.48 -9.36
C ASP A 252 -4.55 22.19 -10.21
N GLY A 253 -5.40 21.22 -9.87
CA GLY A 253 -5.48 19.94 -10.58
C GLY A 253 -4.35 18.95 -10.26
N LEU A 254 -3.48 19.28 -9.29
CA LEU A 254 -2.43 18.40 -8.80
C LEU A 254 -3.01 17.38 -7.81
N ASN A 255 -3.23 16.15 -8.28
CA ASN A 255 -3.58 15.02 -7.40
C ASN A 255 -2.32 14.34 -6.84
N HIS A 256 -2.48 13.55 -5.77
CA HIS A 256 -1.35 12.87 -5.12
C HIS A 256 -0.47 12.08 -6.09
N LEU A 257 -1.03 11.28 -7.01
CA LEU A 257 -0.22 10.49 -7.96
C LEU A 257 0.63 11.38 -8.88
N LYS A 258 0.05 12.48 -9.37
CA LYS A 258 0.77 13.47 -10.19
C LYS A 258 1.85 14.17 -9.39
N ALA A 259 1.55 14.63 -8.17
CA ALA A 259 2.52 15.27 -7.28
C ALA A 259 3.70 14.35 -6.98
N ARG A 260 3.44 13.08 -6.65
CA ARG A 260 4.50 12.09 -6.39
C ARG A 260 5.38 11.88 -7.61
N ARG A 261 4.79 11.83 -8.82
CA ARG A 261 5.56 11.71 -10.08
C ARG A 261 6.38 12.97 -10.36
N LYS A 262 5.76 14.15 -10.29
CA LYS A 262 6.42 15.45 -10.51
C LYS A 262 7.62 15.63 -9.57
N LEU A 263 7.47 15.28 -8.29
CA LEU A 263 8.57 15.30 -7.32
C LEU A 263 9.75 14.40 -7.71
N ARG A 264 9.50 13.33 -8.46
CA ARG A 264 10.55 12.45 -9.02
C ARG A 264 11.40 13.13 -10.03
N ASP A 265 10.71 13.73 -10.96
CA ASP A 265 11.33 14.29 -12.12
C ASP A 265 12.16 15.49 -11.63
N LEU A 266 11.56 16.34 -10.78
CA LEU A 266 12.24 17.43 -10.06
C LEU A 266 13.48 16.99 -9.27
N TYR A 267 13.37 15.95 -8.43
CA TYR A 267 14.53 15.48 -7.65
C TYR A 267 15.67 14.96 -8.55
N ASN A 268 15.33 14.25 -9.63
CA ASN A 268 16.32 13.71 -10.54
C ASN A 268 17.00 14.80 -11.38
N GLU A 269 16.28 15.88 -11.65
CA GLU A 269 16.75 17.05 -12.39
C GLU A 269 17.67 17.97 -11.58
N LEU A 270 17.64 17.92 -10.23
CA LEU A 270 18.51 18.74 -9.38
C LEU A 270 19.97 18.75 -9.83
N GLU A 271 20.54 19.93 -10.03
CA GLU A 271 21.95 20.10 -10.35
C GLU A 271 22.77 20.50 -9.11
N ASP A 272 24.11 20.50 -9.24
CA ASP A 272 25.01 20.81 -8.13
C ASP A 272 24.71 22.20 -7.52
N GLU A 273 24.36 23.19 -8.36
CA GLU A 273 24.01 24.55 -7.93
C GLU A 273 22.72 24.60 -7.12
N ASP A 274 21.70 23.82 -7.51
CA ASP A 274 20.44 23.73 -6.77
C ASP A 274 20.67 23.10 -5.41
N VAL A 275 21.45 22.02 -5.38
CA VAL A 275 21.80 21.32 -4.14
C VAL A 275 22.65 22.19 -3.23
N LYS A 276 23.56 23.03 -3.77
CA LYS A 276 24.32 24.01 -2.99
C LYS A 276 23.40 25.05 -2.34
N LYS A 277 22.39 25.57 -3.06
CA LYS A 277 21.39 26.48 -2.47
C LYS A 277 20.60 25.81 -1.35
N LEU A 278 20.17 24.56 -1.55
CA LEU A 278 19.48 23.78 -0.53
C LEU A 278 20.37 23.51 0.68
N GLN A 279 21.65 23.19 0.46
CA GLN A 279 22.66 22.99 1.50
C GLN A 279 22.80 24.23 2.37
N LEU A 280 22.99 25.40 1.76
CA LEU A 280 23.17 26.67 2.47
C LEU A 280 21.95 27.05 3.30
N ARG A 281 20.74 26.79 2.78
CA ARG A 281 19.49 27.16 3.48
C ARG A 281 19.10 26.17 4.57
N TYR A 282 19.30 24.87 4.35
CA TYR A 282 18.74 23.81 5.20
C TYR A 282 19.77 22.94 5.91
N GLY A 283 21.07 23.26 5.77
CA GLY A 283 22.14 22.52 6.45
C GLY A 283 22.26 21.06 5.98
N ILE A 284 21.97 20.79 4.71
CA ILE A 284 22.06 19.43 4.14
C ILE A 284 23.53 19.03 4.07
N ASN A 285 23.89 17.87 4.63
CA ASN A 285 25.28 17.40 4.65
C ASN A 285 25.60 16.43 3.53
N TYR A 286 24.60 15.63 3.10
CA TYR A 286 24.80 14.57 2.12
C TYR A 286 23.68 14.54 1.09
N TRP A 287 24.04 14.26 -0.15
CA TRP A 287 23.09 14.09 -1.25
C TRP A 287 23.20 12.68 -1.85
N VAL A 288 22.08 11.97 -1.95
CA VAL A 288 22.03 10.60 -2.45
C VAL A 288 21.51 10.56 -3.88
N VAL A 289 22.31 10.05 -4.80
CA VAL A 289 21.99 10.05 -6.23
C VAL A 289 22.24 8.68 -6.88
N PRO A 290 21.57 8.37 -7.99
CA PRO A 290 21.92 7.20 -8.80
C PRO A 290 23.40 7.25 -9.19
N ILE A 291 24.06 6.08 -9.27
CA ILE A 291 25.50 6.01 -9.55
C ILE A 291 25.93 6.74 -10.84
N LYS A 292 25.03 6.78 -11.83
CA LYS A 292 25.27 7.41 -13.15
C LYS A 292 25.13 8.94 -13.14
N LYS A 293 24.60 9.56 -12.09
CA LYS A 293 24.41 11.02 -12.05
C LYS A 293 25.76 11.72 -11.94
N SER A 294 26.08 12.63 -12.86
CA SER A 294 27.29 13.44 -12.77
C SER A 294 27.16 14.48 -11.65
N SER A 295 28.25 14.74 -10.94
CA SER A 295 28.34 15.78 -9.91
C SER A 295 29.80 16.09 -9.61
N LYS A 296 30.08 17.35 -9.23
CA LYS A 296 31.39 17.85 -8.79
C LYS A 296 31.67 17.58 -7.31
N PHE A 297 30.63 17.29 -6.52
CA PHE A 297 30.79 16.97 -5.10
C PHE A 297 31.58 15.66 -4.92
N ALA A 298 32.40 15.58 -3.87
CA ALA A 298 33.13 14.35 -3.59
C ALA A 298 32.20 13.22 -3.17
N ILE A 299 32.60 12.00 -3.54
CA ILE A 299 31.86 10.79 -3.20
C ILE A 299 32.26 10.34 -1.78
N ALA A 300 31.32 10.42 -0.84
CA ALA A 300 31.50 9.93 0.53
C ALA A 300 31.32 8.41 0.63
N PHE A 301 30.43 7.86 -0.20
CA PHE A 301 30.12 6.43 -0.26
C PHE A 301 29.51 6.07 -1.61
N GLN A 302 29.70 4.84 -2.06
CA GLN A 302 29.01 4.30 -3.22
C GLN A 302 28.76 2.81 -3.09
N ASN A 303 27.67 2.35 -3.69
CA ASN A 303 27.38 0.93 -3.91
C ASN A 303 26.96 0.71 -5.37
N GLN A 304 26.43 -0.47 -5.68
CA GLN A 304 26.10 -0.86 -7.06
C GLN A 304 25.02 0.01 -7.73
N SER A 305 24.20 0.74 -6.97
CA SER A 305 23.05 1.50 -7.49
C SER A 305 23.11 3.00 -7.21
N TYR A 306 23.70 3.39 -6.08
CA TYR A 306 23.69 4.76 -5.59
C TYR A 306 25.06 5.20 -5.12
N LYS A 307 25.29 6.51 -5.15
CA LYS A 307 26.39 7.18 -4.48
C LYS A 307 25.87 8.28 -3.58
N VAL A 308 26.61 8.53 -2.51
CA VAL A 308 26.40 9.61 -1.54
C VAL A 308 27.48 10.65 -1.77
N LEU A 309 27.05 11.87 -2.00
CA LEU A 309 27.89 13.03 -2.25
C LEU A 309 28.00 13.85 -0.97
N ASP A 310 29.22 14.24 -0.60
CA ASP A 310 29.50 15.10 0.56
C ASP A 310 29.33 16.57 0.17
N LEU A 311 28.47 17.29 0.89
CA LEU A 311 28.19 18.70 0.62
C LEU A 311 28.96 19.65 1.54
N ASN A 312 29.69 19.14 2.53
CA ASN A 312 30.40 19.95 3.53
C ASN A 312 31.74 20.50 3.02
N GLN A 313 31.92 20.53 1.69
CA GLN A 313 33.07 21.09 1.01
C GLN A 313 32.86 22.57 0.70
#